data_AF-A0A379FEW6-F1
#
_entry.id   AF-A0A379FEW6-F1
#
_cell.length_a   1.000
_cell.length_b   1.000
_cell.length_c   1.000
_cell.angle_alpha   90.00
_cell.angle_beta   90.00
_cell.angle_gamma   90.00
#
_symmetry.space_group_name_H-M   'P 1'
#
loop_
_entity.id
_entity.type
_entity.pdbx_description
1 polymer ?
#
loop_
_entity_poly.entity_id
_entity_poly.type
_entity_poly.pdbx_seq_one_letter_code
_entity_poly.pdbx_strand_id
1 'polypeptide(L)'
;MKKEWYTAMELTGIGGLPKSPQGVNAKAKRESWLKQKRTNKQGNGVEYHYSCLPEETLIALELYEPLAHYKLNKEEPLVIWGESIPTT
;
A
#
# COMPACT_ATOMS: atom_id res chain seq x y z
N MET A 1 -2.18 11.94 0.17
CA MET A 1 -3.03 11.18 1.11
C MET A 1 -2.26 9.92 1.49
N LYS A 2 -2.05 9.65 2.79
CA LYS A 2 -1.32 8.45 3.23
C LYS A 2 -2.18 7.20 2.99
N LYS A 3 -1.57 6.11 2.54
CA LYS A 3 -2.27 4.84 2.34
C LYS A 3 -2.52 4.19 3.71
N GLU A 4 -3.77 3.90 4.05
CA GLU A 4 -4.12 3.39 5.39
C GLU A 4 -4.16 1.85 5.48
N TRP A 5 -4.30 1.16 4.33
CA TRP A 5 -4.48 -0.29 4.26
C TRP A 5 -3.31 -0.95 3.51
N TYR A 6 -2.65 -1.92 4.14
CA TYR A 6 -1.46 -2.59 3.61
C TYR A 6 -1.68 -4.10 3.50
N THR A 7 -1.18 -4.71 2.41
CA THR A 7 -1.28 -6.17 2.23
C THR A 7 -0.21 -6.91 3.04
N ALA A 8 -0.47 -8.18 3.40
CA ALA A 8 0.51 -9.02 4.09
C ALA A 8 1.85 -9.10 3.33
N MET A 9 1.82 -9.12 1.99
CA MET A 9 2.99 -9.09 1.13
C MET A 9 3.80 -7.80 1.27
N GLU A 10 3.13 -6.64 1.27
CA GLU A 10 3.81 -5.35 1.46
C GLU A 10 4.47 -5.26 2.83
N LEU A 11 3.87 -5.87 3.85
CA LEU A 11 4.40 -5.90 5.21
C LEU A 11 5.51 -6.96 5.42
N THR A 12 5.78 -7.83 4.44
CA THR A 12 6.82 -8.86 4.61
C THR A 12 8.21 -8.24 4.69
N GLY A 13 8.94 -8.60 5.75
CA GLY A 13 10.32 -8.14 5.94
C GLY A 13 10.48 -6.66 6.28
N ILE A 14 9.39 -5.93 6.56
CA ILE A 14 9.43 -4.54 7.04
C ILE A 14 9.48 -4.50 8.56
N GLY A 15 10.37 -3.70 9.15
CA GLY A 15 10.35 -3.33 10.57
C GLY A 15 10.21 -4.51 11.53
N GLY A 16 11.01 -5.56 11.33
CA GLY A 16 11.01 -6.76 12.18
C GLY A 16 9.89 -7.76 11.90
N LEU A 17 9.06 -7.55 10.87
CA LEU A 17 8.08 -8.53 10.43
C LEU A 17 8.74 -9.73 9.73
N PRO A 18 8.12 -10.93 9.84
CA PRO A 18 8.62 -12.10 9.14
C PRO A 18 8.64 -11.86 7.63
N LYS A 19 9.66 -12.40 6.95
CA LYS A 19 9.82 -12.32 5.49
C LYS A 19 8.80 -13.16 4.70
N SER A 20 7.90 -13.85 5.39
CA SER A 20 6.84 -14.67 4.79
C SER A 20 5.47 -14.07 5.10
N PRO A 21 4.56 -13.96 4.11
CA PRO A 21 3.19 -13.47 4.31
C PRO A 21 2.42 -14.30 5.35
N GLN A 22 2.73 -15.59 5.44
CA GLN A 22 2.13 -16.51 6.41
C GLN A 22 2.48 -16.12 7.85
N GLY A 23 3.73 -15.71 8.08
CA GLY A 23 4.18 -15.23 9.38
C GLY A 23 3.51 -13.91 9.77
N VAL A 24 3.31 -13.02 8.78
CA VAL A 24 2.59 -11.76 8.99
C VAL A 24 1.14 -12.06 9.37
N ASN A 25 0.47 -12.97 8.65
CA ASN A 25 -0.91 -13.39 8.98
C ASN A 25 -1.02 -14.01 10.38
N ALA A 26 -0.02 -14.80 10.79
CA ALA A 26 0.03 -15.38 12.13
C ALA A 26 0.21 -14.30 13.22
N LYS A 27 1.08 -13.31 12.98
CA LYS A 27 1.28 -12.17 13.88
C LYS A 27 0.02 -11.30 13.95
N ALA A 28 -0.58 -10.98 12.81
CA ALA A 28 -1.83 -10.25 12.72
C ALA A 28 -2.99 -10.96 13.44
N LYS A 29 -3.01 -12.31 13.42
CA LYS A 29 -3.99 -13.09 14.19
C LYS A 29 -3.72 -13.02 15.70
N ARG A 30 -2.44 -13.05 16.11
CA ARG A 30 -2.03 -12.96 17.52
C ARG A 30 -2.31 -11.59 18.12
N GLU A 31 -2.02 -10.54 17.38
CA GLU A 31 -2.20 -9.15 17.79
C GLU A 31 -3.56 -8.58 17.40
N SER A 32 -4.45 -9.43 16.86
CA SER A 32 -5.82 -9.07 16.45
C SER A 32 -5.87 -7.82 15.58
N TRP A 33 -4.98 -7.72 14.59
CA TRP A 33 -4.92 -6.57 13.70
C TRP A 33 -6.23 -6.38 12.94
N LEU A 34 -6.59 -5.11 12.76
CA LEU A 34 -7.70 -4.69 11.91
C LEU A 34 -7.43 -5.17 10.48
N LYS A 35 -8.30 -6.07 10.02
CA LYS A 35 -8.21 -6.69 8.71
C LYS A 35 -9.47 -6.43 7.91
N GLN A 36 -9.31 -5.98 6.67
CA GLN A 36 -10.41 -5.78 5.73
C GLN A 36 -10.28 -6.76 4.58
N LYS A 37 -11.39 -7.37 4.19
CA LYS A 37 -11.45 -8.18 2.97
C LYS A 37 -11.54 -7.22 1.79
N ARG A 38 -10.75 -7.44 0.74
CA ARG A 38 -10.95 -6.73 -0.53
C ARG A 38 -12.32 -7.10 -1.10
N THR A 39 -13.18 -6.10 -1.26
CA THR A 39 -14.50 -6.23 -1.89
C THR A 39 -14.46 -6.02 -3.42
N ASN A 40 -13.27 -6.08 -4.04
CA ASN A 40 -13.15 -5.99 -5.48
C ASN A 40 -13.09 -7.39 -6.09
N LYS A 41 -13.94 -7.65 -7.10
CA LYS A 41 -14.27 -8.95 -7.72
C LYS A 41 -13.09 -9.83 -8.19
N GLN A 42 -11.84 -9.35 -8.15
CA GLN A 42 -10.67 -10.04 -8.72
C GLN A 42 -9.69 -10.64 -7.70
N GLY A 43 -9.92 -10.55 -6.38
CA GLY A 43 -8.98 -11.18 -5.45
C GLY A 43 -9.43 -11.23 -4.00
N ASN A 44 -9.48 -12.45 -3.45
CA ASN A 44 -9.66 -12.77 -2.03
C ASN A 44 -8.45 -12.34 -1.18
N GLY A 45 -8.02 -11.08 -1.28
CA GLY A 45 -6.93 -10.51 -0.52
C GLY A 45 -7.40 -9.94 0.82
N VAL A 46 -6.58 -10.06 1.85
CA VAL A 46 -6.77 -9.41 3.15
C VAL A 46 -5.77 -8.26 3.25
N GLU A 47 -6.28 -7.09 3.64
CA GLU A 47 -5.50 -5.89 3.92
C GLU A 47 -5.55 -5.58 5.42
N TYR A 48 -4.49 -4.99 5.96
CA TYR A 48 -4.31 -4.66 7.35
C TYR A 48 -4.18 -3.15 7.54
N HIS A 49 -4.82 -2.61 8.58
CA HIS A 49 -4.79 -1.19 8.86
C HIS A 49 -3.47 -0.76 9.52
N TYR A 50 -2.92 0.38 9.11
CA TYR A 50 -1.65 0.91 9.63
C TYR A 50 -1.65 1.11 11.14
N SER A 51 -2.80 1.51 11.73
CA SER A 51 -2.90 1.74 13.18
C SER A 51 -2.69 0.49 14.04
N CYS A 52 -2.80 -0.71 13.47
CA CYS A 52 -2.51 -1.96 14.18
C CYS A 52 -1.07 -2.45 13.97
N LEU A 53 -0.29 -1.80 13.12
CA LEU A 53 1.09 -2.18 12.86
C LEU A 53 1.97 -1.68 14.02
N PRO A 54 3.04 -2.41 14.36
CA PRO A 54 4.01 -1.94 15.34
C PRO A 54 4.76 -0.72 14.79
N GLU A 55 5.17 0.16 15.70
CA GLU A 55 5.84 1.42 15.36
C GLU A 55 7.10 1.20 14.50
N GLU A 56 7.87 0.16 14.78
CA GLU A 56 9.02 -0.25 13.95
C GLU A 56 8.64 -0.51 12.49
N THR A 57 7.47 -1.10 12.26
CA THR A 57 6.94 -1.33 10.90
C THR A 57 6.48 -0.03 10.26
N LEU A 58 5.88 0.89 11.02
CA LEU A 58 5.45 2.21 10.51
C LEU A 58 6.65 3.08 10.12
N ILE A 59 7.68 3.14 10.97
CA ILE A 59 8.93 3.87 10.69
C ILE A 59 9.61 3.28 9.45
N ALA A 60 9.69 1.95 9.37
CA ALA A 60 10.28 1.29 8.21
C ALA A 60 9.45 1.47 6.93
N LEU A 61 8.11 1.51 7.02
CA LEU A 61 7.22 1.85 5.91
C LEU A 61 7.47 3.27 5.42
N GLU A 62 7.54 4.26 6.33
CA GLU A 62 7.78 5.66 5.98
C GLU A 62 9.16 5.86 5.34
N LEU A 63 10.18 5.14 5.81
CA LEU A 63 11.50 5.12 5.19
C LEU A 63 11.51 4.43 3.81
N TYR A 64 10.64 3.44 3.60
CA TYR A 64 10.50 2.71 2.34
C TYR A 64 9.48 3.34 1.36
N GLU A 65 8.84 4.45 1.74
CA GLU A 65 7.79 5.13 0.96
C GLU A 65 8.26 6.06 -0.20
N PRO A 66 9.52 6.09 -0.74
CA PRO A 66 9.74 6.80 -2.00
C PRO A 66 9.29 6.06 -3.27
N LEU A 67 8.75 4.82 -3.21
CA LEU A 67 8.45 4.03 -4.43
C LEU A 67 7.01 3.50 -4.58
N ALA A 68 6.18 3.51 -3.52
CA ALA A 68 4.82 2.93 -3.58
C ALA A 68 3.74 3.85 -4.17
N HIS A 69 4.04 5.15 -4.33
CA HIS A 69 3.16 6.11 -5.00
C HIS A 69 3.19 6.01 -6.53
N TYR A 70 4.05 5.16 -7.12
CA TYR A 70 4.03 4.84 -8.55
C TYR A 70 3.08 3.69 -8.89
N LYS A 71 1.99 3.52 -8.13
CA LYS A 71 0.87 2.68 -8.56
C LYS A 71 -0.01 3.48 -9.53
N LEU A 72 0.52 3.62 -10.74
CA LEU A 72 -0.16 3.76 -12.02
C LEU A 72 -1.66 4.10 -11.93
N ASN A 73 -1.98 5.39 -11.80
CA ASN A 73 -3.20 5.92 -12.40
C ASN A 73 -3.09 5.63 -13.89
N LYS A 74 -3.65 4.52 -14.36
CA LYS A 74 -3.69 4.17 -15.78
C LYS A 74 -4.76 4.97 -16.55
N GLU A 75 -5.27 6.01 -15.94
CA GLU A 75 -6.34 6.86 -16.44
C GLU A 75 -6.32 8.24 -15.76
N GLU A 76 -5.15 8.87 -15.73
CA GLU A 76 -5.14 10.33 -15.90
C GLU A 76 -4.89 10.57 -17.39
N PRO A 77 -5.90 10.93 -18.21
CA PRO A 77 -5.60 11.50 -19.50
C PRO A 77 -4.74 12.74 -19.23
N LEU A 78 -3.49 12.69 -19.68
CA LEU A 78 -2.60 13.85 -19.73
C LEU A 78 -3.24 14.88 -20.68
N VAL A 79 -4.24 15.61 -20.19
CA VAL A 79 -4.78 16.81 -20.83
C VAL A 79 -3.79 17.94 -20.54
N ILE A 80 -2.71 17.90 -21.30
CA ILE A 80 -1.87 19.03 -21.69
C ILE A 80 -1.72 18.77 -23.19
N TRP A 81 -2.36 19.56 -24.06
CA TRP A 81 -1.92 20.91 -24.41
C TRP A 81 -3.11 21.86 -24.60
N GLY A 82 -3.15 22.89 -23.77
CA GLY A 82 -3.78 24.14 -24.14
C GLY A 82 -2.99 24.79 -25.27
N GLU A 83 -3.71 25.11 -26.35
CA GLU A 83 -3.68 26.36 -27.11
C GLU A 83 -2.33 27.03 -27.48
N SER A 84 -2.23 27.28 -28.80
CA SER A 84 -1.54 28.39 -29.47
C SER A 84 -0.05 28.30 -29.79
N ILE A 85 0.23 28.05 -31.08
CA ILE A 85 1.15 28.91 -31.82
C ILE A 85 0.53 29.21 -33.20
N PRO A 86 0.12 30.45 -33.50
CA PRO A 86 -0.20 30.85 -34.86
C PRO A 86 1.11 31.09 -35.62
N THR A 87 1.32 30.40 -36.73
CA THR A 87 2.41 30.73 -37.67
C THR A 87 1.82 31.37 -38.92
N THR A 88 2.28 32.61 -39.14
CA THR A 88 2.08 33.55 -40.24
C THR A 88 2.05 32.95 -41.64
#